data_AF-A0ABD0Z9K1-F1
#
_entry.id   AF-A0ABD0Z9K1-F1
#
_cell.length_a   1.000
_cell.length_b   1.000
_cell.length_c   1.000
_cell.angle_alpha   90.00
_cell.angle_beta   90.00
_cell.angle_gamma   90.00
#
_symmetry.space_group_name_H-M   'P 1'
#
loop_
_entity.id
_entity.type
_entity.pdbx_description
1 polymer ?
#
loop_
_entity_poly.entity_id
_entity_poly.type
_entity_poly.pdbx_seq_one_letter_code
_entity_poly.pdbx_strand_id
1 'polypeptide(L)'
;MNSLEIYCCKFILDTSDDILAKYRRKPTANDEENKTKQNNVQGDIHRPVEVSRLLTTYPFDDVKKKLRLVLSTAEIQQIPDTLPAMRKAWVRKENELVAFLQLQLAEAINLQDRSLIPHLHETLRCLKMFSERECCNLLESLKEDYKSRSPYVSYLVKCRQSLLSTSAHLERLLERVKCDRCVVLEFLTAACVRIFLERRESQLAKFCSEFQSLTLADEKNDLLDSFLHVLILDLERDPIWHSASEAQINQARTAVERSVFSRVYLNAMYPNGEGDISRDQVLQEHMAKLAKVVTPNHKDLRIPKMFHHECPWLSAQAEVDKMAAYRTPKDKLQCVLRCTTTIMNLLSLACVPAADDLMPVLVYVVIMANPPSLLSTLEYVSCFYGNRLEGEEQYYWTQFCSAIEFIKTMDYIVCE
;
A
#
# COMPACT_ATOMS: atom_id res chain seq x y z
N MET A 1 35.25 -18.66 16.42
CA MET A 1 34.10 -17.76 16.20
C MET A 1 33.15 -17.70 17.42
N ASN A 2 33.63 -17.91 18.66
CA ASN A 2 32.78 -17.98 19.86
C ASN A 2 33.26 -17.06 21.00
N SER A 3 33.31 -15.74 20.80
CA SER A 3 33.65 -14.84 21.93
C SER A 3 32.94 -13.48 21.93
N LEU A 4 32.23 -13.08 20.87
CA LEU A 4 31.54 -11.78 20.81
C LEU A 4 30.04 -11.86 21.15
N GLU A 5 29.35 -12.97 20.89
CA GLU A 5 27.92 -13.12 21.22
C GLU A 5 27.66 -13.29 22.72
N ILE A 6 28.61 -13.85 23.48
CA ILE A 6 28.46 -14.05 24.93
C ILE A 6 28.60 -12.72 25.70
N TYR A 7 29.42 -11.77 25.22
CA TYR A 7 29.58 -10.47 25.88
C TYR A 7 28.40 -9.52 25.66
N CYS A 8 27.72 -9.60 24.50
CA CYS A 8 26.59 -8.73 24.20
C CYS A 8 25.31 -9.14 24.94
N CYS A 9 25.06 -10.44 25.15
CA CYS A 9 23.94 -10.91 25.98
C CYS A 9 24.15 -10.64 27.47
N LYS A 10 25.40 -10.70 27.97
CA LYS A 10 25.69 -10.51 29.40
C LYS A 10 25.52 -9.05 29.85
N PHE A 11 25.86 -8.09 28.99
CA PHE A 11 25.71 -6.66 29.29
C PHE A 11 24.23 -6.17 29.33
N ILE A 12 23.34 -6.86 28.62
CA ILE A 12 21.90 -6.54 28.57
C ILE A 12 21.13 -7.20 29.72
N LEU A 13 21.55 -8.38 30.16
CA LEU A 13 20.93 -9.08 31.31
C LEU A 13 21.28 -8.42 32.65
N ASP A 14 22.54 -8.04 32.88
CA ASP A 14 22.97 -7.43 34.15
C ASP A 14 22.32 -6.04 34.36
N THR A 15 22.04 -5.29 33.28
CA THR A 15 21.36 -3.99 33.37
C THR A 15 19.83 -4.12 33.49
N SER A 16 19.23 -5.15 32.92
CA SER A 16 17.79 -5.45 33.02
C SER A 16 17.38 -5.84 34.44
N ASP A 17 18.15 -6.71 35.11
CA ASP A 17 17.85 -7.14 36.48
C ASP A 17 18.12 -6.03 37.50
N ASP A 18 19.14 -5.19 37.31
CA ASP A 18 19.42 -4.04 38.18
C ASP A 18 18.34 -2.94 38.10
N ILE A 19 17.72 -2.75 36.94
CA ILE A 19 16.62 -1.80 36.76
C ILE A 19 15.34 -2.37 37.39
N LEU A 20 15.07 -3.67 37.23
CA LEU A 20 13.90 -4.32 37.84
C LEU A 20 14.04 -4.46 39.37
N ALA A 21 15.26 -4.62 39.88
CA ALA A 21 15.55 -4.69 41.31
C ALA A 21 15.19 -3.38 42.05
N LYS A 22 15.28 -2.22 41.38
CA LYS A 22 14.86 -0.92 41.94
C LYS A 22 13.35 -0.77 42.13
N TYR A 23 12.54 -1.60 41.46
CA TYR A 23 11.07 -1.55 41.54
C TYR A 23 10.46 -2.72 42.33
N ARG A 24 11.26 -3.71 42.78
CA ARG A 24 10.81 -4.69 43.78
C ARG A 24 10.86 -4.03 45.17
N ARG A 25 9.68 -3.84 45.80
CA ARG A 25 9.57 -3.34 47.18
C ARG A 25 10.38 -4.23 48.13
N LYS A 26 11.32 -3.65 48.90
CA LYS A 26 11.98 -4.33 50.02
C LYS A 26 10.96 -4.62 51.13
N PRO A 27 10.83 -5.86 51.63
CA PRO A 27 10.10 -6.12 52.87
C PRO A 27 10.94 -5.61 54.05
N THR A 28 10.34 -4.81 54.93
CA THR A 28 10.92 -4.46 56.22
C THR A 28 11.02 -5.73 57.07
N ALA A 29 12.24 -6.13 57.40
CA ALA A 29 12.51 -7.14 58.41
C ALA A 29 12.25 -6.54 59.80
N ASN A 30 11.21 -7.03 60.46
CA ASN A 30 11.18 -7.27 61.90
C ASN A 30 10.13 -8.36 62.17
N ASP A 31 10.48 -9.21 63.13
CA ASP A 31 9.69 -10.27 63.77
C ASP A 31 9.80 -11.68 63.16
N GLU A 32 10.88 -12.36 63.55
CA GLU A 32 10.80 -13.77 63.93
C GLU A 32 10.14 -13.90 65.33
N GLU A 33 9.46 -15.02 65.53
CA GLU A 33 8.87 -15.55 66.78
C GLU A 33 7.50 -15.01 67.24
N ASN A 34 6.41 -15.64 66.76
CA ASN A 34 5.71 -16.66 67.56
C ASN A 34 4.48 -17.25 66.84
N LYS A 35 4.44 -18.57 66.76
CA LYS A 35 3.22 -19.35 66.51
C LYS A 35 2.34 -19.28 67.78
N THR A 36 1.02 -19.25 67.64
CA THR A 36 0.06 -20.35 67.96
C THR A 36 -1.35 -19.82 68.29
N LYS A 37 -2.37 -20.37 67.58
CA LYS A 37 -3.78 -20.66 67.99
C LYS A 37 -4.76 -19.56 68.47
N GLN A 38 -5.86 -19.49 67.70
CA GLN A 38 -7.29 -19.60 68.07
C GLN A 38 -7.96 -18.67 69.11
N ASN A 39 -9.10 -18.14 68.64
CA ASN A 39 -10.40 -17.91 69.31
C ASN A 39 -10.73 -16.55 69.97
N ASN A 40 -11.91 -16.08 69.54
CA ASN A 40 -12.99 -15.34 70.22
C ASN A 40 -12.79 -13.95 70.86
N VAL A 41 -13.60 -13.02 70.32
CA VAL A 41 -14.54 -12.06 70.97
C VAL A 41 -14.23 -11.63 72.41
N GLN A 42 -13.93 -10.34 72.63
CA GLN A 42 -14.78 -9.31 73.28
C GLN A 42 -13.95 -8.01 73.41
N GLY A 43 -14.59 -6.85 73.30
CA GLY A 43 -13.93 -5.55 73.11
C GLY A 43 -13.16 -4.98 74.31
N ASP A 44 -12.38 -3.94 74.05
CA ASP A 44 -12.63 -2.65 74.71
C ASP A 44 -11.94 -1.48 73.97
N ILE A 45 -12.40 -0.30 74.33
CA ILE A 45 -12.35 1.01 73.70
C ILE A 45 -11.01 1.76 73.92
N HIS A 46 -10.76 2.73 73.02
CA HIS A 46 -9.89 3.93 73.12
C HIS A 46 -8.41 3.88 72.69
N ARG A 47 -8.13 4.47 71.52
CA ARG A 47 -7.36 5.73 71.39
C ARG A 47 -7.51 6.35 69.98
N PRO A 48 -8.22 7.47 69.81
CA PRO A 48 -8.43 8.12 68.52
C PRO A 48 -7.40 9.24 68.30
N VAL A 49 -6.22 8.93 67.75
CA VAL A 49 -5.25 10.00 67.37
C VAL A 49 -4.58 9.81 66.00
N GLU A 50 -4.64 8.63 65.35
CA GLU A 50 -3.92 8.43 64.06
C GLU A 50 -4.79 8.33 62.80
N VAL A 51 -6.12 8.30 62.90
CA VAL A 51 -7.00 8.08 61.74
C VAL A 51 -7.20 9.34 60.88
N SER A 52 -6.98 10.54 61.43
CA SER A 52 -7.29 11.80 60.73
C SER A 52 -6.28 12.18 59.63
N ARG A 53 -5.02 11.72 59.70
CA ARG A 53 -4.02 11.99 58.64
C ARG A 53 -4.09 11.02 57.46
N LEU A 54 -4.70 9.84 57.64
CA LEU A 54 -4.87 8.83 56.58
C LEU A 54 -6.07 9.14 55.66
N LEU A 55 -7.07 9.86 56.18
CA LEU A 55 -8.30 10.21 55.44
C LEU A 55 -8.12 11.38 54.45
N THR A 56 -7.10 12.22 54.64
CA THR A 56 -6.81 13.38 53.75
C THR A 56 -6.00 13.01 52.50
N THR A 57 -5.31 11.86 52.50
CA THR A 57 -4.43 11.43 51.40
C THR A 57 -5.14 10.50 50.40
N TYR A 58 -6.15 9.76 50.87
CA TYR A 58 -6.98 8.86 50.06
C TYR A 58 -7.69 9.54 48.88
N PRO A 59 -8.29 10.75 49.04
CA PRO A 59 -8.93 11.46 47.94
C PRO A 59 -7.94 11.87 46.85
N PHE A 60 -6.73 12.30 47.23
CA PHE A 60 -5.74 12.80 46.29
C PHE A 60 -5.20 11.69 45.37
N ASP A 61 -4.82 10.54 45.94
CA ASP A 61 -4.30 9.41 45.16
C ASP A 61 -5.37 8.73 44.30
N ASP A 62 -6.62 8.67 44.77
CA ASP A 62 -7.75 8.15 44.00
C ASP A 62 -8.04 9.04 42.80
N VAL A 63 -8.13 10.36 43.01
CA VAL A 63 -8.33 11.33 41.93
C VAL A 63 -7.15 11.35 40.96
N LYS A 64 -5.91 11.23 41.46
CA LYS A 64 -4.71 11.11 40.62
C LYS A 64 -4.75 9.86 39.74
N LYS A 65 -5.25 8.72 40.24
CA LYS A 65 -5.43 7.49 39.44
C LYS A 65 -6.53 7.65 38.39
N LYS A 66 -7.68 8.19 38.76
CA LYS A 66 -8.82 8.47 37.87
C LYS A 66 -8.41 9.41 36.73
N LEU A 67 -7.72 10.51 37.05
CA LEU A 67 -7.14 11.42 36.07
C LEU A 67 -6.14 10.75 35.15
N ARG A 68 -5.23 9.92 35.68
CA ARG A 68 -4.26 9.21 34.85
C ARG A 68 -4.94 8.27 33.84
N LEU A 69 -5.99 7.57 34.26
CA LEU A 69 -6.76 6.68 33.40
C LEU A 69 -7.41 7.46 32.24
N VAL A 70 -8.15 8.51 32.58
CA VAL A 70 -8.88 9.33 31.59
C VAL A 70 -7.94 10.08 30.64
N LEU A 71 -6.79 10.57 31.15
CA LEU A 71 -5.79 11.23 30.30
C LEU A 71 -5.00 10.27 29.42
N SER A 72 -4.92 8.98 29.78
CA SER A 72 -4.25 7.96 28.96
C SER A 72 -5.06 7.53 27.74
N THR A 73 -6.38 7.76 27.76
CA THR A 73 -7.30 7.50 26.65
C THR A 73 -7.53 8.73 25.77
N ALA A 74 -7.04 9.90 26.18
CA ALA A 74 -7.21 11.14 25.43
C ALA A 74 -6.19 11.25 24.29
N GLU A 75 -6.66 11.42 23.06
CA GLU A 75 -5.80 11.72 21.92
C GLU A 75 -5.38 13.20 21.94
N ILE A 76 -4.31 13.51 22.68
CA ILE A 76 -3.77 14.87 22.82
C ILE A 76 -3.36 15.48 21.46
N GLN A 77 -3.15 14.65 20.43
CA GLN A 77 -2.72 15.06 19.09
C GLN A 77 -3.85 15.66 18.23
N GLN A 78 -5.11 15.60 18.66
CA GLN A 78 -6.25 16.13 17.89
C GLN A 78 -6.69 17.54 18.30
N ILE A 79 -6.04 18.20 19.28
CA ILE A 79 -6.44 19.55 19.70
C ILE A 79 -5.98 20.54 18.61
N PRO A 80 -6.89 21.16 17.83
CA PRO A 80 -6.48 22.15 16.86
C PRO A 80 -5.95 23.39 17.60
N ASP A 81 -4.82 23.94 17.18
CA ASP A 81 -4.24 25.20 17.69
C ASP A 81 -5.17 26.43 17.50
N THR A 82 -6.38 26.24 16.96
CA THR A 82 -7.33 27.29 16.56
C THR A 82 -8.34 27.72 17.63
N LEU A 83 -8.20 27.30 18.91
CA LEU A 83 -9.10 27.72 20.00
C LEU A 83 -8.69 28.95 20.88
N PRO A 84 -7.97 30.00 20.43
CA PRO A 84 -7.76 31.19 21.27
C PRO A 84 -9.07 31.89 21.72
N ALA A 85 -10.12 31.83 20.90
CA ALA A 85 -11.40 32.48 21.19
C ALA A 85 -12.26 31.71 22.22
N MET A 86 -12.25 30.38 22.17
CA MET A 86 -13.02 29.53 23.09
C MET A 86 -12.31 29.37 24.44
N ARG A 87 -10.97 29.38 24.46
CA ARG A 87 -10.17 29.49 25.70
C ARG A 87 -10.56 30.71 26.53
N LYS A 88 -10.80 31.87 25.91
CA LYS A 88 -11.17 33.10 26.63
C LYS A 88 -12.60 33.08 27.23
N ALA A 89 -13.52 32.31 26.65
CA ALA A 89 -14.90 32.23 27.12
C ALA A 89 -15.06 31.28 28.33
N TRP A 90 -14.21 30.25 28.45
CA TRP A 90 -14.30 29.20 29.47
C TRP A 90 -13.41 29.45 30.71
N VAL A 91 -12.35 30.25 30.56
CA VAL A 91 -11.41 30.66 31.63
C VAL A 91 -12.08 31.55 32.71
N ARG A 92 -13.33 31.99 32.51
CA ARG A 92 -13.97 32.94 33.42
C ARG A 92 -14.47 32.38 34.76
N LYS A 93 -14.36 31.07 35.04
CA LYS A 93 -14.64 30.52 36.40
C LYS A 93 -14.19 29.07 36.68
N GLU A 94 -13.77 28.29 35.68
CA GLU A 94 -13.45 26.87 35.87
C GLU A 94 -11.98 26.56 35.55
N ASN A 95 -11.35 25.69 36.36
CA ASN A 95 -10.00 25.19 36.15
C ASN A 95 -9.81 24.69 34.70
N GLU A 96 -8.71 25.04 34.01
CA GLU A 96 -8.46 24.65 32.61
C GLU A 96 -8.57 23.13 32.37
N LEU A 97 -8.18 22.33 33.36
CA LEU A 97 -8.32 20.87 33.36
C LEU A 97 -9.78 20.41 33.30
N VAL A 98 -10.67 21.09 34.02
CA VAL A 98 -12.11 20.78 34.07
C VAL A 98 -12.75 21.08 32.71
N ALA A 99 -12.37 22.21 32.08
CA ALA A 99 -12.80 22.55 30.73
C ALA A 99 -12.35 21.50 29.70
N PHE A 100 -11.09 21.05 29.79
CA PHE A 100 -10.56 20.01 28.91
C PHE A 100 -11.31 18.67 29.08
N LEU A 101 -11.55 18.23 30.31
CA LEU A 101 -12.28 17.00 30.58
C LEU A 101 -13.77 17.09 30.17
N GLN A 102 -14.38 18.28 30.22
CA GLN A 102 -15.73 18.49 29.69
C GLN A 102 -15.76 18.36 28.15
N LEU A 103 -14.72 18.83 27.45
CA LEU A 103 -14.59 18.64 26.00
C LEU A 103 -14.45 17.15 25.65
N GLN A 104 -13.58 16.43 26.36
CA GLN A 104 -13.41 14.99 26.19
C GLN A 104 -14.70 14.22 26.52
N LEU A 105 -15.51 14.70 27.48
CA LEU A 105 -16.81 14.11 27.78
C LEU A 105 -17.82 14.33 26.65
N ALA A 106 -17.87 15.54 26.09
CA ALA A 106 -18.74 15.83 24.94
C ALA A 106 -18.37 14.97 23.73
N GLU A 107 -17.08 14.81 23.47
CA GLU A 107 -16.55 13.94 22.41
C GLU A 107 -16.91 12.46 22.67
N ALA A 108 -16.69 11.96 23.88
CA ALA A 108 -17.03 10.58 24.25
C ALA A 108 -18.54 10.31 24.15
N ILE A 109 -19.40 11.29 24.47
CA ILE A 109 -20.86 11.19 24.27
C ILE A 109 -21.19 11.11 22.78
N ASN A 110 -20.53 11.93 21.95
CA ASN A 110 -20.74 11.92 20.49
C ASN A 110 -20.31 10.59 19.86
N LEU A 111 -19.18 10.04 20.32
CA LEU A 111 -18.65 8.74 19.89
C LEU A 111 -19.36 7.54 20.55
N GLN A 112 -20.32 7.79 21.45
CA GLN A 112 -21.02 6.77 22.23
C GLN A 112 -20.11 5.81 23.00
N ASP A 113 -18.96 6.29 23.50
CA ASP A 113 -18.04 5.48 24.30
C ASP A 113 -18.61 5.22 25.70
N ARG A 114 -19.34 4.10 25.81
CA ARG A 114 -20.01 3.67 27.04
C ARG A 114 -19.05 3.40 28.19
N SER A 115 -17.76 3.21 27.91
CA SER A 115 -16.75 3.00 28.94
C SER A 115 -16.18 4.33 29.42
N LEU A 116 -15.78 5.22 28.53
CA LEU A 116 -15.09 6.47 28.89
C LEU A 116 -16.01 7.51 29.55
N ILE A 117 -17.29 7.53 29.19
CA ILE A 117 -18.30 8.47 29.73
C ILE A 117 -18.41 8.38 31.28
N PRO A 118 -18.64 7.21 31.91
CA PRO A 118 -18.64 7.09 33.37
C PRO A 118 -17.33 7.52 34.05
N HIS A 119 -16.18 7.17 33.45
CA HIS A 119 -14.87 7.55 33.99
C HIS A 119 -14.68 9.07 33.99
N LEU A 120 -15.07 9.74 32.91
CA LEU A 120 -15.02 11.20 32.78
C LEU A 120 -15.97 11.89 33.76
N HIS A 121 -17.21 11.40 33.89
CA HIS A 121 -18.17 11.93 34.86
C HIS A 121 -17.68 11.83 36.30
N GLU A 122 -17.15 10.68 36.70
CA GLU A 122 -16.64 10.45 38.05
C GLU A 122 -15.37 11.28 38.31
N THR A 123 -14.47 11.37 37.33
CA THR A 123 -13.25 12.20 37.43
C THR A 123 -13.59 13.68 37.56
N LEU A 124 -14.54 14.19 36.77
CA LEU A 124 -15.06 15.56 36.88
C LEU A 124 -15.76 15.81 38.21
N ARG A 125 -16.54 14.86 38.71
CA ARG A 125 -17.21 14.95 40.02
C ARG A 125 -16.18 15.08 41.14
N CYS A 126 -15.14 14.25 41.14
CA CYS A 126 -14.11 14.32 42.16
C CYS A 126 -13.30 15.62 42.08
N LEU A 127 -12.99 16.12 40.88
CA LEU A 127 -12.24 17.37 40.69
C LEU A 127 -12.98 18.61 41.20
N LYS A 128 -14.32 18.60 41.22
CA LYS A 128 -15.14 19.68 41.80
C LYS A 128 -15.00 19.79 43.32
N MET A 129 -14.48 18.77 43.99
CA MET A 129 -14.26 18.77 45.45
C MET A 129 -12.90 19.35 45.87
N PHE A 130 -12.04 19.69 44.91
CA PHE A 130 -10.69 20.19 45.14
C PHE A 130 -10.63 21.70 44.86
N SER A 131 -9.86 22.43 45.64
CA SER A 131 -9.51 23.82 45.33
C SER A 131 -8.60 23.90 44.10
N GLU A 132 -8.52 25.07 43.48
CA GLU A 132 -7.63 25.33 42.34
C GLU A 132 -6.16 25.00 42.65
N ARG A 133 -5.71 25.30 43.88
CA ARG A 133 -4.34 24.99 44.33
C ARG A 133 -4.09 23.49 44.47
N GLU A 134 -5.07 22.71 44.94
CA GLU A 134 -4.94 21.26 45.08
C GLU A 134 -4.99 20.56 43.71
N CYS A 135 -5.78 21.08 42.76
CA CYS A 135 -5.75 20.63 41.37
C CYS A 135 -4.37 20.86 40.72
N CYS A 136 -3.75 22.03 40.95
CA CYS A 136 -2.41 22.33 40.48
C CYS A 136 -1.36 21.36 41.05
N ASN A 137 -1.40 21.10 42.36
CA ASN A 137 -0.49 20.12 43.00
C ASN A 137 -0.67 18.71 42.42
N LEU A 138 -1.91 18.32 42.08
CA LEU A 138 -2.22 17.02 41.50
C LEU A 138 -1.68 16.88 40.08
N LEU A 139 -1.76 17.94 39.26
CA LEU A 139 -1.14 18.00 37.94
C LEU A 139 0.38 17.99 38.01
N GLU A 140 0.99 18.72 38.94
CA GLU A 140 2.43 18.74 39.13
C GLU A 140 2.96 17.36 39.53
N SER A 141 2.25 16.68 40.43
CA SER A 141 2.55 15.30 40.83
C SER A 141 2.40 14.29 39.67
N LEU A 142 1.41 14.47 38.77
CA LEU A 142 1.30 13.67 37.55
C LEU A 142 2.43 13.96 36.55
N LYS A 143 2.87 15.22 36.46
CA LYS A 143 3.98 15.63 35.60
C LYS A 143 5.31 15.04 36.08
N GLU A 144 5.54 14.98 37.39
CA GLU A 144 6.71 14.29 37.98
C GLU A 144 6.67 12.79 37.72
N ASP A 145 5.52 12.14 37.92
CA ASP A 145 5.33 10.72 37.56
C ASP A 145 5.65 10.47 36.09
N TYR A 146 5.18 11.34 35.19
CA TYR A 146 5.45 11.24 33.76
C TYR A 146 6.94 11.42 33.45
N LYS A 147 7.59 12.44 34.02
CA LYS A 147 9.04 12.68 33.85
C LYS A 147 9.86 11.47 34.32
N SER A 148 9.51 10.89 35.47
CA SER A 148 10.22 9.71 35.99
C SER A 148 10.09 8.48 35.08
N ARG A 149 8.95 8.32 34.40
CA ARG A 149 8.67 7.21 33.48
C ARG A 149 9.07 7.48 32.03
N SER A 150 9.35 8.74 31.68
CA SER A 150 9.68 9.18 30.32
C SER A 150 10.83 8.39 29.66
N PRO A 151 11.92 8.01 30.36
CA PRO A 151 12.96 7.17 29.78
C PRO A 151 12.46 5.78 29.39
N TYR A 152 11.60 5.19 30.22
CA TYR A 152 10.99 3.88 29.94
C TYR A 152 9.96 3.95 28.80
N VAL A 153 9.14 5.00 28.77
CA VAL A 153 8.21 5.25 27.64
C VAL A 153 9.00 5.42 26.34
N SER A 154 10.09 6.19 26.37
CA SER A 154 10.97 6.37 25.21
C SER A 154 11.62 5.06 24.76
N TYR A 155 12.02 4.21 25.71
CA TYR A 155 12.49 2.86 25.42
C TYR A 155 11.40 2.02 24.75
N LEU A 156 10.17 1.99 25.28
CA LEU A 156 9.05 1.25 24.69
C LEU A 156 8.70 1.75 23.29
N VAL A 157 8.71 3.06 23.05
CA VAL A 157 8.48 3.65 21.73
C VAL A 157 9.58 3.23 20.76
N LYS A 158 10.85 3.29 21.17
CA LYS A 158 11.99 2.80 20.36
C LYS A 158 11.87 1.31 20.06
N CYS A 159 11.54 0.48 21.05
CA CYS A 159 11.32 -0.96 20.85
C CYS A 159 10.18 -1.23 19.87
N ARG A 160 9.05 -0.52 20.00
CA ARG A 160 7.92 -0.61 19.07
C ARG A 160 8.34 -0.21 17.66
N GLN A 161 9.06 0.90 17.51
CA GLN A 161 9.56 1.37 16.22
C GLN A 161 10.54 0.37 15.59
N SER A 162 11.47 -0.18 16.37
CA SER A 162 12.40 -1.21 15.92
C SER A 162 11.66 -2.47 15.47
N LEU A 163 10.65 -2.92 16.23
CA LEU A 163 9.84 -4.09 15.89
C LEU A 163 9.01 -3.88 14.61
N LEU A 164 8.42 -2.69 14.44
CA LEU A 164 7.71 -2.34 13.21
C LEU A 164 8.66 -2.30 12.00
N SER A 165 9.86 -1.74 12.19
CA SER A 165 10.88 -1.70 11.15
C SER A 165 11.38 -3.10 10.77
N THR A 166 11.56 -4.01 11.74
CA THR A 166 11.96 -5.39 11.46
C THR A 166 10.83 -6.18 10.79
N SER A 167 9.57 -5.98 11.20
CA SER A 167 8.40 -6.57 10.50
C SER A 167 8.36 -6.16 9.03
N ALA A 168 8.43 -4.84 8.75
CA ALA A 168 8.43 -4.32 7.39
C ALA A 168 9.66 -4.76 6.57
N HIS A 169 10.78 -5.07 7.22
CA HIS A 169 11.95 -5.65 6.56
C HIS A 169 11.72 -7.12 6.19
N LEU A 170 11.20 -7.92 7.12
CA LEU A 170 10.89 -9.33 6.89
C LEU A 170 9.81 -9.50 5.81
N GLU A 171 8.78 -8.65 5.80
CA GLU A 171 7.76 -8.63 4.73
C GLU A 171 8.38 -8.37 3.36
N ARG A 172 9.29 -7.38 3.25
CA ARG A 172 10.02 -7.12 2.00
C ARG A 172 10.91 -8.28 1.56
N LEU A 173 11.60 -8.94 2.50
CA LEU A 173 12.39 -10.13 2.19
C LEU A 173 11.53 -11.28 1.70
N LEU A 174 10.37 -11.49 2.33
CA LEU A 174 9.41 -12.51 1.94
C LEU A 174 8.86 -12.25 0.54
N GLU A 175 8.49 -11.01 0.21
CA GLU A 175 8.07 -10.64 -1.15
C GLU A 175 9.19 -10.85 -2.16
N ARG A 176 10.44 -10.50 -1.83
CA ARG A 176 11.58 -10.77 -2.70
C ARG A 176 11.75 -12.26 -3.01
N VAL A 177 11.68 -13.13 -1.99
CA VAL A 177 11.79 -14.59 -2.17
C VAL A 177 10.64 -15.13 -3.02
N LYS A 178 9.42 -14.60 -2.85
CA LYS A 178 8.28 -14.95 -3.71
C LYS A 178 8.53 -14.53 -5.17
N CYS A 179 9.01 -13.33 -5.41
CA CYS A 179 9.37 -12.85 -6.75
C CYS A 179 10.44 -13.73 -7.39
N ASP A 180 11.53 -14.02 -6.68
CA ASP A 180 12.62 -14.88 -7.15
C ASP A 180 12.08 -16.28 -7.52
N ARG A 181 11.21 -16.85 -6.69
CA ARG A 181 10.53 -18.12 -6.98
C ARG A 181 9.70 -18.03 -8.27
N CYS A 182 8.93 -16.97 -8.45
CA CYS A 182 8.11 -16.79 -9.67
C CYS A 182 8.99 -16.72 -10.93
N VAL A 183 10.08 -15.94 -10.89
CA VAL A 183 11.01 -15.80 -12.03
C VAL A 183 11.67 -17.14 -12.37
N VAL A 184 12.12 -17.90 -11.37
CA VAL A 184 12.71 -19.22 -11.59
C VAL A 184 11.70 -20.20 -12.19
N LEU A 185 10.46 -20.19 -11.70
CA LEU A 185 9.39 -21.01 -12.25
C LEU A 185 9.06 -20.62 -13.70
N GLU A 186 8.98 -19.32 -14.01
CA GLU A 186 8.79 -18.84 -15.39
C GLU A 186 9.91 -19.33 -16.32
N PHE A 187 11.16 -19.25 -15.87
CA PHE A 187 12.30 -19.71 -16.64
C PHE A 187 12.26 -21.23 -16.90
N LEU A 188 11.99 -22.02 -15.85
CA LEU A 188 11.88 -23.48 -15.98
C LEU A 188 10.72 -23.88 -16.90
N THR A 189 9.56 -23.23 -16.73
CA THR A 189 8.40 -23.45 -17.61
C THR A 189 8.73 -23.13 -19.06
N ALA A 190 9.40 -22.00 -19.33
CA ALA A 190 9.83 -21.64 -20.68
C ALA A 190 10.82 -22.66 -21.28
N ALA A 191 11.76 -23.18 -20.48
CA ALA A 191 12.68 -24.22 -20.90
C ALA A 191 11.96 -25.54 -21.25
N CYS A 192 11.02 -25.98 -20.40
CA CYS A 192 10.20 -27.17 -20.65
C CYS A 192 9.34 -27.02 -21.92
N VAL A 193 8.70 -25.87 -22.09
CA VAL A 193 7.91 -25.57 -23.29
C VAL A 193 8.79 -25.56 -24.53
N ARG A 194 10.00 -25.00 -24.46
CA ARG A 194 10.95 -25.03 -25.57
C ARG A 194 11.28 -26.47 -25.99
N ILE A 195 11.61 -27.35 -25.05
CA ILE A 195 11.90 -28.78 -25.33
C ILE A 195 10.67 -29.46 -25.98
N PHE A 196 9.47 -29.15 -25.48
CA PHE A 196 8.22 -29.66 -26.04
C PHE A 196 8.03 -29.20 -27.50
N LEU A 197 8.27 -27.92 -27.79
CA LEU A 197 8.10 -27.35 -29.13
C LEU A 197 9.19 -27.81 -30.11
N GLU A 198 10.43 -28.01 -29.66
CA GLU A 198 11.53 -28.51 -30.51
C GLU A 198 11.21 -29.88 -31.12
N ARG A 199 10.48 -30.75 -30.41
CA ARG A 199 10.01 -32.04 -30.93
C ARG A 199 8.93 -31.92 -32.02
N ARG A 200 8.35 -30.73 -32.17
CA ARG A 200 7.21 -30.42 -33.05
C ARG A 200 7.54 -29.34 -34.08
N GLU A 201 8.83 -29.10 -34.34
CA GLU A 201 9.28 -28.04 -35.25
C GLU A 201 8.72 -28.22 -36.67
N SER A 202 8.55 -29.46 -37.16
CA SER A 202 7.92 -29.72 -38.47
C SER A 202 6.46 -29.29 -38.52
N GLN A 203 5.71 -29.52 -37.44
CA GLN A 203 4.32 -29.11 -37.29
C GLN A 203 4.22 -27.57 -37.22
N LEU A 204 5.12 -26.93 -36.46
CA LEU A 204 5.23 -25.47 -36.38
C LEU A 204 5.58 -24.84 -37.73
N ALA A 205 6.52 -25.42 -38.49
CA ALA A 205 6.90 -24.92 -39.80
C ALA A 205 5.75 -25.02 -40.80
N LYS A 206 5.00 -26.13 -40.80
CA LYS A 206 3.80 -26.28 -41.63
C LYS A 206 2.74 -25.23 -41.27
N PHE A 207 2.46 -25.05 -39.99
CA PHE A 207 1.56 -24.00 -39.50
C PHE A 207 1.98 -22.61 -39.96
N CYS A 208 3.28 -22.25 -39.82
CA CYS A 208 3.78 -20.95 -40.24
C CYS A 208 3.60 -20.71 -41.75
N SER A 209 3.84 -21.74 -42.57
CA SER A 209 3.62 -21.66 -44.03
C SER A 209 2.14 -21.47 -44.38
N GLU A 210 1.25 -22.19 -43.69
CA GLU A 210 -0.19 -22.09 -43.90
C GLU A 210 -0.70 -20.70 -43.48
N PHE A 211 -0.30 -20.23 -42.29
CA PHE A 211 -0.60 -18.90 -41.79
C PHE A 211 -0.16 -17.78 -42.74
N GLN A 212 1.01 -17.92 -43.36
CA GLN A 212 1.54 -16.96 -44.34
C GLN A 212 0.73 -16.94 -45.64
N SER A 213 0.15 -18.07 -46.03
CA SER A 213 -0.66 -18.17 -47.25
C SER A 213 -2.04 -17.53 -47.12
N LEU A 214 -2.54 -17.39 -45.88
CA LEU A 214 -3.81 -16.74 -45.59
C LEU A 214 -3.68 -15.22 -45.74
N THR A 215 -4.76 -14.60 -46.21
CA THR A 215 -4.83 -13.14 -46.42
C THR A 215 -5.74 -12.48 -45.39
N LEU A 216 -6.88 -13.11 -45.08
CA LEU A 216 -7.88 -12.56 -44.17
C LEU A 216 -7.47 -12.75 -42.69
N ALA A 217 -7.76 -11.74 -41.88
CA ALA A 217 -7.34 -11.70 -40.47
C ALA A 217 -8.14 -12.67 -39.58
N ASP A 218 -9.42 -12.88 -39.88
CA ASP A 218 -10.30 -13.85 -39.24
C ASP A 218 -9.83 -15.28 -39.53
N GLU A 219 -9.56 -15.63 -40.79
CA GLU A 219 -9.00 -16.94 -41.16
C GLU A 219 -7.66 -17.22 -40.44
N LYS A 220 -6.79 -16.21 -40.38
CA LYS A 220 -5.52 -16.30 -39.63
C LYS A 220 -5.74 -16.55 -38.15
N ASN A 221 -6.72 -15.88 -37.54
CA ASN A 221 -7.02 -16.04 -36.13
C ASN A 221 -7.63 -17.42 -35.84
N ASP A 222 -8.57 -17.89 -36.67
CA ASP A 222 -9.17 -19.22 -36.54
C ASP A 222 -8.13 -20.34 -36.68
N LEU A 223 -7.20 -20.20 -37.64
CA LEU A 223 -6.08 -21.14 -37.80
C LEU A 223 -5.17 -21.14 -36.57
N LEU A 224 -4.83 -19.95 -36.05
CA LEU A 224 -3.99 -19.80 -34.86
C LEU A 224 -4.63 -20.41 -33.63
N ASP A 225 -5.90 -20.11 -33.37
CA ASP A 225 -6.64 -20.61 -32.20
C ASP A 225 -6.82 -22.12 -32.26
N SER A 226 -7.15 -22.67 -33.44
CA SER A 226 -7.22 -24.11 -33.66
C SER A 226 -5.89 -24.78 -33.40
N PHE A 227 -4.79 -24.19 -33.90
CA PHE A 227 -3.45 -24.72 -33.73
C PHE A 227 -2.98 -24.66 -32.27
N LEU A 228 -3.21 -23.54 -31.58
CA LEU A 228 -2.91 -23.39 -30.15
C LEU A 228 -3.71 -24.40 -29.31
N HIS A 229 -4.99 -24.60 -29.62
CA HIS A 229 -5.83 -25.57 -28.92
C HIS A 229 -5.26 -26.99 -29.02
N VAL A 230 -4.86 -27.42 -30.23
CA VAL A 230 -4.22 -28.72 -30.45
C VAL A 230 -2.90 -28.83 -29.66
N LEU A 231 -2.04 -27.81 -29.71
CA LEU A 231 -0.78 -27.81 -28.97
C LEU A 231 -0.97 -27.87 -27.45
N ILE A 232 -1.98 -27.17 -26.92
CA ILE A 232 -2.29 -27.17 -25.49
C ILE A 232 -2.79 -28.54 -25.04
N LEU A 233 -3.67 -29.19 -25.81
CA LEU A 233 -4.12 -30.56 -25.52
C LEU A 233 -2.95 -31.56 -25.54
N ASP A 234 -2.02 -31.39 -26.48
CA ASP A 234 -0.81 -32.21 -26.55
C ASP A 234 0.16 -31.93 -25.39
N LEU A 235 0.27 -30.68 -24.94
CA LEU A 235 1.09 -30.26 -23.80
C LEU A 235 0.59 -30.92 -22.50
N GLU A 236 -0.72 -30.94 -22.28
CA GLU A 236 -1.34 -31.54 -21.09
C GLU A 236 -1.18 -33.07 -21.04
N ARG A 237 -1.00 -33.70 -22.19
CA ARG A 237 -0.71 -35.14 -22.31
C ARG A 237 0.77 -35.48 -22.18
N ASP A 238 1.66 -34.49 -22.24
CA ASP A 238 3.10 -34.72 -22.21
C ASP A 238 3.55 -35.17 -20.81
N PRO A 239 4.40 -36.21 -20.71
CA PRO A 239 4.83 -36.77 -19.43
C PRO A 239 5.57 -35.75 -18.54
N ILE A 240 6.17 -34.70 -19.11
CA ILE A 240 6.83 -33.63 -18.33
C ILE A 240 5.83 -32.90 -17.43
N TRP A 241 4.56 -32.83 -17.83
CA TRP A 241 3.52 -32.05 -17.15
C TRP A 241 2.54 -32.88 -16.32
N HIS A 242 2.73 -34.20 -16.23
CA HIS A 242 1.79 -35.12 -15.56
C HIS A 242 1.50 -34.78 -14.09
N SER A 243 2.45 -34.17 -13.39
CA SER A 243 2.32 -33.77 -11.97
C SER A 243 2.32 -32.25 -11.78
N ALA A 244 2.11 -31.47 -12.84
CA ALA A 244 2.08 -30.04 -12.76
C ALA A 244 0.76 -29.54 -12.16
N SER A 245 0.84 -28.48 -11.35
CA SER A 245 -0.34 -27.76 -10.86
C SER A 245 -1.04 -27.00 -11.99
N GLU A 246 -2.32 -26.68 -11.81
CA GLU A 246 -3.10 -25.89 -12.77
C GLU A 246 -2.44 -24.53 -13.08
N ALA A 247 -1.85 -23.88 -12.07
CA ALA A 247 -1.11 -22.64 -12.27
C ALA A 247 0.12 -22.82 -13.18
N GLN A 248 0.86 -23.92 -13.02
CA GLN A 248 2.01 -24.25 -13.86
C GLN A 248 1.57 -24.59 -15.29
N ILE A 249 0.47 -25.32 -15.46
CA ILE A 249 -0.12 -25.60 -16.78
C ILE A 249 -0.54 -24.30 -17.46
N ASN A 250 -1.22 -23.38 -16.78
CA ASN A 250 -1.61 -22.08 -17.34
C ASN A 250 -0.40 -21.21 -17.73
N GLN A 251 0.67 -21.26 -16.94
CA GLN A 251 1.94 -20.61 -17.28
C GLN A 251 2.57 -21.23 -18.54
N ALA A 252 2.52 -22.56 -18.66
CA ALA A 252 3.02 -23.28 -19.83
C ALA A 252 2.19 -22.98 -21.08
N ARG A 253 0.86 -22.93 -20.97
CA ARG A 253 -0.07 -22.49 -22.05
C ARG A 253 0.32 -21.08 -22.55
N THR A 254 0.54 -20.15 -21.63
CA THR A 254 0.98 -18.78 -21.97
C THR A 254 2.35 -18.77 -22.67
N ALA A 255 3.29 -19.60 -22.23
CA ALA A 255 4.61 -19.72 -22.86
C ALA A 255 4.55 -20.37 -24.26
N VAL A 256 3.67 -21.35 -24.47
CA VAL A 256 3.39 -21.92 -25.80
C VAL A 256 2.81 -20.85 -26.72
N GLU A 257 1.78 -20.14 -26.26
CA GLU A 257 1.16 -19.03 -26.99
C GLU A 257 2.20 -17.98 -27.41
N ARG A 258 3.03 -17.50 -26.47
CA ARG A 258 4.14 -16.57 -26.75
C ARG A 258 5.10 -17.10 -27.80
N SER A 259 5.44 -18.39 -27.75
CA SER A 259 6.37 -19.00 -28.70
C SER A 259 5.77 -19.10 -30.10
N VAL A 260 4.49 -19.46 -30.23
CA VAL A 260 3.79 -19.55 -31.52
C VAL A 260 3.59 -18.17 -32.13
N PHE A 261 3.06 -17.20 -31.38
CA PHE A 261 2.92 -15.82 -31.85
C PHE A 261 4.26 -15.24 -32.28
N SER A 262 5.34 -15.54 -31.56
CA SER A 262 6.68 -15.07 -31.93
C SER A 262 7.14 -15.54 -33.31
N ARG A 263 6.66 -16.69 -33.82
CA ARG A 263 7.03 -17.21 -35.15
C ARG A 263 6.25 -16.54 -36.27
N VAL A 264 5.00 -16.16 -36.03
CA VAL A 264 4.12 -15.52 -37.02
C VAL A 264 4.03 -14.00 -36.89
N TYR A 265 4.71 -13.42 -35.89
CA TYR A 265 4.56 -12.03 -35.47
C TYR A 265 4.59 -11.02 -36.62
N LEU A 266 5.57 -11.09 -37.53
CA LEU A 266 5.68 -10.11 -38.62
C LEU A 266 4.47 -10.14 -39.55
N ASN A 267 3.98 -11.33 -39.92
CA ASN A 267 2.85 -11.50 -40.84
C ASN A 267 1.49 -11.25 -40.19
N ALA A 268 1.46 -11.29 -38.85
CA ALA A 268 0.27 -11.00 -38.06
C ALA A 268 0.17 -9.50 -37.72
N MET A 269 1.31 -8.86 -37.44
CA MET A 269 1.42 -7.45 -37.09
C MET A 269 1.34 -6.51 -38.32
N TYR A 270 1.90 -6.95 -39.45
CA TYR A 270 1.94 -6.18 -40.70
C TYR A 270 1.35 -7.02 -41.85
N PRO A 271 0.04 -7.31 -41.85
CA PRO A 271 -0.58 -8.12 -42.89
C PRO A 271 -0.42 -7.54 -44.31
N ASN A 272 -0.32 -6.21 -44.45
CA ASN A 272 -0.09 -5.51 -45.72
C ASN A 272 1.39 -5.12 -45.93
N GLY A 273 2.29 -5.58 -45.06
CA GLY A 273 3.73 -5.31 -45.13
C GLY A 273 4.07 -3.82 -45.04
N GLU A 274 4.78 -3.32 -46.06
CA GLU A 274 5.27 -1.93 -46.12
C GLU A 274 4.16 -0.87 -46.02
N GLY A 275 2.93 -1.20 -46.44
CA GLY A 275 1.80 -0.28 -46.31
C GLY A 275 1.47 0.05 -44.86
N ASP A 276 1.47 -0.97 -44.00
CA ASP A 276 1.20 -0.80 -42.57
C ASP A 276 2.34 -0.05 -41.89
N ILE A 277 3.59 -0.39 -42.23
CA ILE A 277 4.80 0.27 -41.71
C ILE A 277 4.82 1.76 -42.09
N SER A 278 4.53 2.09 -43.34
CA SER A 278 4.48 3.48 -43.81
C SER A 278 3.42 4.29 -43.08
N ARG A 279 2.24 3.71 -42.89
CA ARG A 279 1.15 4.34 -42.13
C ARG A 279 1.53 4.60 -40.67
N ASP A 280 2.21 3.65 -40.03
CA ASP A 280 2.74 3.83 -38.67
C ASP A 280 3.80 4.94 -38.60
N GLN A 281 4.70 5.01 -39.59
CA GLN A 281 5.72 6.07 -39.67
C GLN A 281 5.09 7.47 -39.75
N VAL A 282 4.02 7.62 -40.53
CA VAL A 282 3.29 8.90 -40.63
C VAL A 282 2.76 9.35 -39.26
N LEU A 283 2.17 8.44 -38.48
CA LEU A 283 1.72 8.77 -37.13
C LEU A 283 2.90 9.07 -36.20
N GLN A 284 3.97 8.29 -36.27
CA GLN A 284 5.16 8.48 -35.44
C GLN A 284 5.80 9.85 -35.68
N GLU A 285 5.88 10.29 -36.94
CA GLU A 285 6.36 11.63 -37.31
C GLU A 285 5.43 12.74 -36.83
N HIS A 286 4.12 12.52 -36.92
CA HIS A 286 3.10 13.46 -36.42
C HIS A 286 3.24 13.66 -34.90
N MET A 287 3.36 12.56 -34.14
CA MET A 287 3.57 12.59 -32.69
C MET A 287 4.91 13.25 -32.32
N ALA A 288 5.98 12.99 -33.07
CA ALA A 288 7.27 13.64 -32.87
C ALA A 288 7.23 15.16 -33.09
N LYS A 289 6.34 15.65 -33.98
CA LYS A 289 6.09 17.09 -34.15
C LYS A 289 5.25 17.64 -32.99
N LEU A 290 4.19 16.93 -32.59
CA LEU A 290 3.36 17.32 -31.44
C LEU A 290 4.16 17.40 -30.14
N ALA A 291 5.06 16.46 -29.88
CA ALA A 291 5.88 16.44 -28.66
C ALA A 291 6.72 17.72 -28.47
N LYS A 292 7.00 18.47 -29.55
CA LYS A 292 7.73 19.75 -29.49
C LYS A 292 6.87 20.93 -29.05
N VAL A 293 5.56 20.86 -29.24
CA VAL A 293 4.59 21.96 -28.97
C VAL A 293 3.69 21.67 -27.78
N VAL A 294 3.43 20.40 -27.49
CA VAL A 294 2.55 19.97 -26.41
C VAL A 294 3.24 20.19 -25.06
N THR A 295 2.59 20.98 -24.22
CA THR A 295 2.95 21.16 -22.81
C THR A 295 1.78 20.69 -21.92
N PRO A 296 1.98 20.50 -20.61
CA PRO A 296 0.88 20.15 -19.70
C PRO A 296 -0.27 21.18 -19.68
N ASN A 297 0.02 22.42 -20.10
CA ASN A 297 -0.95 23.51 -20.24
C ASN A 297 -1.56 23.61 -21.65
N HIS A 298 -1.33 22.62 -22.53
CA HIS A 298 -1.88 22.64 -23.89
C HIS A 298 -3.41 22.72 -23.86
N LYS A 299 -3.97 23.64 -24.66
CA LYS A 299 -5.42 23.96 -24.64
C LYS A 299 -6.30 22.75 -24.90
N ASP A 300 -5.82 21.83 -25.74
CA ASP A 300 -6.58 20.64 -26.14
C ASP A 300 -6.52 19.51 -25.11
N LEU A 301 -5.46 19.43 -24.30
CA LEU A 301 -5.33 18.37 -23.30
C LEU A 301 -6.11 18.67 -22.02
N ARG A 302 -6.22 19.94 -21.61
CA ARG A 302 -6.97 20.37 -20.41
C ARG A 302 -6.58 19.61 -19.13
N ILE A 303 -5.30 19.25 -18.96
CA ILE A 303 -4.81 18.57 -17.75
C ILE A 303 -4.99 19.51 -16.53
N PRO A 304 -5.67 19.08 -15.45
CA PRO A 304 -5.81 19.87 -14.23
C PRO A 304 -4.45 20.29 -13.64
N LYS A 305 -4.33 21.56 -13.23
CA LYS A 305 -3.08 22.15 -12.72
C LYS A 305 -2.47 21.39 -11.54
N MET A 306 -3.30 20.76 -10.73
CA MET A 306 -2.86 19.95 -9.58
C MET A 306 -1.96 18.76 -9.98
N PHE A 307 -2.12 18.22 -11.19
CA PHE A 307 -1.31 17.09 -11.67
C PHE A 307 -0.04 17.52 -12.41
N HIS A 308 0.18 18.82 -12.63
CA HIS A 308 1.33 19.30 -13.38
C HIS A 308 2.66 19.03 -12.67
N HIS A 309 2.65 18.84 -11.35
CA HIS A 309 3.84 18.52 -10.58
C HIS A 309 4.40 17.12 -10.86
N GLU A 310 3.56 16.20 -11.33
CA GLU A 310 3.95 14.82 -11.67
C GLU A 310 4.38 14.67 -13.14
N CYS A 311 4.20 15.73 -13.94
CA CYS A 311 4.67 15.76 -15.32
C CYS A 311 6.20 15.62 -15.38
N PRO A 312 6.76 14.83 -16.33
CA PRO A 312 6.10 14.26 -17.50
C PRO A 312 5.65 12.80 -17.36
N TRP A 313 5.45 12.27 -16.13
CA TRP A 313 5.04 10.88 -15.89
C TRP A 313 5.97 9.84 -16.56
N LEU A 314 7.28 9.99 -16.38
CA LEU A 314 8.32 9.18 -17.03
C LEU A 314 8.15 7.66 -16.82
N SER A 315 7.69 7.24 -15.64
CA SER A 315 7.44 5.82 -15.36
C SER A 315 6.30 5.24 -16.19
N ALA A 316 5.25 6.03 -16.46
CA ALA A 316 4.16 5.63 -17.33
C ALA A 316 4.60 5.55 -18.80
N GLN A 317 5.41 6.52 -19.27
CA GLN A 317 6.02 6.49 -20.59
C GLN A 317 6.84 5.20 -20.79
N ALA A 318 7.68 4.87 -19.81
CA ALA A 318 8.49 3.66 -19.84
C ALA A 318 7.67 2.35 -19.88
N GLU A 319 6.44 2.33 -19.35
CA GLU A 319 5.56 1.16 -19.48
C GLU A 319 5.01 1.00 -20.90
N VAL A 320 4.64 2.09 -21.57
CA VAL A 320 4.15 2.06 -22.96
C VAL A 320 5.29 1.71 -23.93
N ASP A 321 6.49 2.24 -23.72
CA ASP A 321 7.66 1.96 -24.58
C ASP A 321 7.99 0.47 -24.65
N LYS A 322 7.78 -0.27 -23.55
CA LYS A 322 7.99 -1.72 -23.49
C LYS A 322 7.08 -2.49 -24.45
N MET A 323 5.98 -1.90 -24.92
CA MET A 323 5.02 -2.55 -25.82
C MET A 323 5.68 -3.06 -27.11
N ALA A 324 6.72 -2.38 -27.60
CA ALA A 324 7.48 -2.81 -28.78
C ALA A 324 8.26 -4.12 -28.57
N ALA A 325 8.63 -4.44 -27.32
CA ALA A 325 9.38 -5.65 -26.99
C ALA A 325 8.51 -6.91 -26.92
N TYR A 326 7.20 -6.75 -26.72
CA TYR A 326 6.26 -7.86 -26.61
C TYR A 326 5.67 -8.24 -27.96
N ARG A 327 5.51 -9.56 -28.18
CA ARG A 327 4.99 -10.12 -29.43
C ARG A 327 3.55 -10.61 -29.37
N THR A 328 3.03 -10.96 -28.19
CA THR A 328 1.62 -11.38 -28.08
C THR A 328 0.71 -10.17 -27.96
N PRO A 329 -0.54 -10.25 -28.48
CA PRO A 329 -1.55 -9.22 -28.29
C PRO A 329 -1.79 -8.91 -26.81
N LYS A 330 -1.91 -9.96 -25.99
CA LYS A 330 -2.16 -9.85 -24.56
C LYS A 330 -1.03 -9.13 -23.83
N ASP A 331 0.23 -9.45 -24.11
CA ASP A 331 1.36 -8.78 -23.45
C ASP A 331 1.47 -7.30 -23.86
N LYS A 332 1.12 -6.95 -25.10
CA LYS A 332 1.03 -5.55 -25.55
C LYS A 332 -0.07 -4.78 -24.81
N LEU A 333 -1.27 -5.36 -24.73
CA LEU A 333 -2.39 -4.85 -23.92
C LEU A 333 -1.97 -4.63 -22.45
N GLN A 334 -1.25 -5.58 -21.86
CA GLN A 334 -0.77 -5.48 -20.48
C GLN A 334 0.22 -4.33 -20.27
N CYS A 335 0.96 -3.88 -21.30
CA CYS A 335 1.76 -2.65 -21.22
C CYS A 335 0.88 -1.41 -21.04
N VAL A 336 -0.24 -1.36 -21.77
CA VAL A 336 -1.23 -0.27 -21.65
C VAL A 336 -1.85 -0.26 -20.25
N LEU A 337 -2.26 -1.42 -19.73
CA LEU A 337 -2.81 -1.52 -18.37
C LEU A 337 -1.80 -1.08 -17.30
N ARG A 338 -0.54 -1.49 -17.42
CA ARG A 338 0.52 -1.03 -16.51
C ARG A 338 0.76 0.47 -16.63
N CYS A 339 0.72 1.03 -17.83
CA CYS A 339 0.79 2.47 -18.05
C CYS A 339 -0.37 3.20 -17.35
N THR A 340 -1.63 2.83 -17.62
CA THR A 340 -2.80 3.50 -17.03
C THR A 340 -2.81 3.38 -15.51
N THR A 341 -2.45 2.21 -14.98
CA THR A 341 -2.31 1.99 -13.53
C THR A 341 -1.21 2.87 -12.94
N THR A 342 -0.08 3.00 -13.63
CA THR A 342 1.02 3.88 -13.21
C THR A 342 0.60 5.35 -13.22
N ILE A 343 -0.16 5.78 -14.23
CA ILE A 343 -0.74 7.13 -14.28
C ILE A 343 -1.64 7.33 -13.06
N MET A 344 -2.63 6.45 -12.83
CA MET A 344 -3.57 6.59 -11.72
C MET A 344 -2.87 6.62 -10.35
N ASN A 345 -1.81 5.82 -10.17
CA ASN A 345 -1.00 5.84 -8.95
C ASN A 345 -0.25 7.18 -8.77
N LEU A 346 0.28 7.77 -9.85
CA LEU A 346 0.93 9.08 -9.79
C LEU A 346 -0.07 10.20 -9.50
N LEU A 347 -1.25 10.18 -10.12
CA LEU A 347 -2.31 11.15 -9.83
C LEU A 347 -2.79 11.06 -8.38
N SER A 348 -2.80 9.85 -7.80
CA SER A 348 -3.19 9.61 -6.41
C SER A 348 -2.31 10.32 -5.36
N LEU A 349 -1.08 10.71 -5.74
CA LEU A 349 -0.19 11.49 -4.88
C LEU A 349 -0.72 12.92 -4.64
N ALA A 350 -1.47 13.47 -5.60
CA ALA A 350 -2.07 14.79 -5.48
C ALA A 350 -3.49 14.73 -4.89
N CYS A 351 -4.35 13.86 -5.42
CA CYS A 351 -5.71 13.62 -4.91
C CYS A 351 -6.26 12.30 -5.42
N VAL A 352 -7.43 11.87 -4.93
CA VAL A 352 -8.15 10.75 -5.55
C VAL A 352 -8.53 11.14 -6.99
N PRO A 353 -8.02 10.46 -8.02
CA PRO A 353 -8.29 10.81 -9.41
C PRO A 353 -9.71 10.38 -9.83
N ALA A 354 -10.40 11.24 -10.57
CA ALA A 354 -11.64 10.89 -11.26
C ALA A 354 -11.34 10.16 -12.59
N ALA A 355 -12.35 9.49 -13.16
CA ALA A 355 -12.20 8.82 -14.46
C ALA A 355 -11.80 9.79 -15.58
N ASP A 356 -12.28 11.03 -15.52
CA ASP A 356 -12.03 12.08 -16.52
C ASP A 356 -10.60 12.64 -16.44
N ASP A 357 -9.87 12.41 -15.34
CA ASP A 357 -8.49 12.88 -15.16
C ASP A 357 -7.48 12.03 -15.94
N LEU A 358 -7.83 10.78 -16.26
CA LEU A 358 -6.92 9.83 -16.92
C LEU A 358 -6.67 10.20 -18.39
N MET A 359 -7.71 10.48 -19.17
CA MET A 359 -7.61 10.64 -20.62
C MET A 359 -6.63 11.76 -21.05
N PRO A 360 -6.71 12.99 -20.52
CA PRO A 360 -5.74 14.04 -20.78
C PRO A 360 -4.27 13.63 -20.57
N VAL A 361 -4.02 12.94 -19.47
CA VAL A 361 -2.67 12.51 -19.07
C VAL A 361 -2.20 11.35 -19.94
N LEU A 362 -3.09 10.42 -20.27
CA LEU A 362 -2.81 9.31 -21.18
C LEU A 362 -2.43 9.81 -22.57
N VAL A 363 -3.17 10.77 -23.14
CA VAL A 363 -2.83 11.40 -24.42
C VAL A 363 -1.43 12.03 -24.35
N TYR A 364 -1.14 12.80 -23.30
CA TYR A 364 0.18 13.41 -23.12
C TYR A 364 1.30 12.36 -23.05
N VAL A 365 1.12 11.31 -22.23
CA VAL A 365 2.09 10.22 -22.06
C VAL A 365 2.34 9.51 -23.37
N VAL A 366 1.30 9.21 -24.15
CA VAL A 366 1.43 8.55 -25.45
C VAL A 366 2.18 9.42 -26.46
N ILE A 367 1.87 10.72 -26.54
CA ILE A 367 2.61 11.69 -27.38
C ILE A 367 4.09 11.73 -27.02
N MET A 368 4.40 11.83 -25.72
CA MET A 368 5.78 11.99 -25.25
C MET A 368 6.59 10.69 -25.37
N ALA A 369 5.98 9.53 -25.13
CA ALA A 369 6.61 8.23 -25.31
C ALA A 369 6.84 7.90 -26.81
N ASN A 370 5.86 8.24 -27.66
CA ASN A 370 5.87 7.96 -29.09
C ASN A 370 6.25 6.50 -29.44
N PRO A 371 5.54 5.50 -28.88
CA PRO A 371 5.84 4.09 -29.11
C PRO A 371 5.71 3.75 -30.61
N PRO A 372 6.61 2.91 -31.16
CA PRO A 372 6.57 2.57 -32.57
C PRO A 372 5.38 1.65 -32.89
N SER A 373 4.96 1.67 -34.15
CA SER A 373 3.98 0.73 -34.71
C SER A 373 2.61 0.73 -34.01
N LEU A 374 2.14 1.90 -33.57
CA LEU A 374 0.90 2.04 -32.81
C LEU A 374 -0.32 1.53 -33.56
N LEU A 375 -0.49 1.92 -34.82
CA LEU A 375 -1.68 1.59 -35.58
C LEU A 375 -1.73 0.10 -35.92
N SER A 376 -0.59 -0.48 -36.31
CA SER A 376 -0.48 -1.93 -36.43
C SER A 376 -0.70 -2.63 -35.10
N THR A 377 -0.27 -2.05 -33.97
CA THR A 377 -0.55 -2.64 -32.64
C THR A 377 -2.04 -2.67 -32.34
N LEU A 378 -2.77 -1.58 -32.66
CA LEU A 378 -4.21 -1.51 -32.43
C LEU A 378 -4.97 -2.58 -33.24
N GLU A 379 -4.67 -2.67 -34.53
CA GLU A 379 -5.27 -3.68 -35.42
C GLU A 379 -4.90 -5.09 -34.99
N TYR A 380 -3.63 -5.35 -34.68
CA TYR A 380 -3.15 -6.63 -34.23
C TYR A 380 -3.87 -7.12 -32.96
N VAL A 381 -4.01 -6.27 -31.94
CA VAL A 381 -4.73 -6.63 -30.72
C VAL A 381 -6.22 -6.81 -30.99
N SER A 382 -6.83 -5.96 -31.82
CA SER A 382 -8.24 -6.10 -32.20
C SER A 382 -8.51 -7.42 -32.92
N CYS A 383 -7.64 -7.82 -33.85
CA CYS A 383 -7.81 -9.04 -34.64
C CYS A 383 -7.58 -10.31 -33.82
N PHE A 384 -6.52 -10.37 -33.01
CA PHE A 384 -6.08 -11.61 -32.34
C PHE A 384 -6.48 -11.73 -30.86
N TYR A 385 -7.01 -10.66 -30.26
CA TYR A 385 -7.44 -10.67 -28.85
C TYR A 385 -8.73 -9.89 -28.59
N GLY A 386 -9.30 -9.22 -29.60
CA GLY A 386 -10.50 -8.40 -29.45
C GLY A 386 -11.69 -9.14 -28.85
N ASN A 387 -11.92 -10.39 -29.26
CA ASN A 387 -13.01 -11.23 -28.76
C ASN A 387 -12.83 -11.68 -27.30
N ARG A 388 -11.65 -11.46 -26.71
CA ARG A 388 -11.30 -11.84 -25.33
C ARG A 388 -11.15 -10.62 -24.41
N LEU A 389 -11.33 -9.40 -24.94
CA LEU A 389 -11.30 -8.18 -24.15
C LEU A 389 -12.58 -8.09 -23.31
N GLU A 390 -12.44 -8.17 -21.99
CA GLU A 390 -13.56 -8.07 -21.07
C GLU A 390 -13.20 -7.17 -19.87
N GLY A 391 -14.24 -6.58 -19.25
CA GLY A 391 -14.10 -5.83 -18.00
C GLY A 391 -13.10 -4.68 -18.05
N GLU A 392 -12.14 -4.69 -17.12
CA GLU A 392 -11.12 -3.64 -16.97
C GLU A 392 -10.15 -3.59 -18.17
N GLU A 393 -9.81 -4.76 -18.74
CA GLU A 393 -8.94 -4.84 -19.92
C GLU A 393 -9.56 -4.10 -21.10
N GLN A 394 -10.85 -4.34 -21.36
CA GLN A 394 -11.59 -3.68 -22.44
C GLN A 394 -11.71 -2.17 -22.21
N TYR A 395 -11.97 -1.75 -20.97
CA TYR A 395 -12.09 -0.34 -20.63
C TYR A 395 -10.79 0.42 -20.92
N TYR A 396 -9.65 0.01 -20.36
CA TYR A 396 -8.40 0.74 -20.57
C TYR A 396 -7.87 0.63 -22.00
N TRP A 397 -8.10 -0.49 -22.67
CA TRP A 397 -7.78 -0.61 -24.09
C TRP A 397 -8.58 0.40 -24.93
N THR A 398 -9.88 0.55 -24.65
CA THR A 398 -10.73 1.54 -25.33
C THR A 398 -10.27 2.97 -25.07
N GLN A 399 -9.85 3.28 -23.83
CA GLN A 399 -9.28 4.59 -23.50
C GLN A 399 -7.99 4.85 -24.28
N PHE A 400 -7.12 3.85 -24.41
CA PHE A 400 -5.88 3.95 -25.18
C PHE A 400 -6.13 4.13 -26.68
N CYS A 401 -7.04 3.36 -27.27
CA CYS A 401 -7.48 3.57 -28.65
C CYS A 401 -8.02 4.99 -28.85
N SER A 402 -8.87 5.46 -27.93
CA SER A 402 -9.46 6.80 -28.00
C SER A 402 -8.39 7.90 -27.89
N ALA A 403 -7.37 7.70 -27.07
CA ALA A 403 -6.24 8.61 -26.98
C ALA A 403 -5.48 8.71 -28.31
N ILE A 404 -5.25 7.58 -28.99
CA ILE A 404 -4.59 7.56 -30.30
C ILE A 404 -5.45 8.21 -31.38
N GLU A 405 -6.76 7.95 -31.40
CA GLU A 405 -7.68 8.63 -32.32
C GLU A 405 -7.70 10.14 -32.08
N PHE A 406 -7.70 10.58 -30.82
CA PHE A 406 -7.60 12.00 -30.48
C PHE A 406 -6.30 12.60 -31.00
N ILE A 407 -5.16 11.93 -30.77
CA ILE A 407 -3.84 12.37 -31.26
C ILE A 407 -3.86 12.58 -32.77
N LYS A 408 -4.43 11.66 -33.55
CA LYS A 408 -4.53 11.82 -35.02
C LYS A 408 -5.23 13.12 -35.45
N THR A 409 -6.16 13.62 -34.64
CA THR A 409 -6.91 14.85 -34.92
C THR A 409 -6.26 16.12 -34.39
N MET A 410 -5.17 16.00 -33.60
CA MET A 410 -4.47 17.16 -33.07
C MET A 410 -3.57 17.80 -34.12
N ASP A 411 -3.60 19.13 -34.18
CA ASP A 411 -2.75 19.92 -35.05
C ASP A 411 -1.55 20.49 -34.30
N TYR A 412 -0.41 20.58 -34.99
CA TYR A 412 0.83 21.18 -34.48
C TYR A 412 1.06 22.60 -35.01
N ILE A 413 -0.01 23.32 -35.41
CA ILE A 413 0.09 24.67 -35.97
C ILE A 413 0.85 25.56 -34.98
N VAL A 414 2.05 25.96 -35.40
CA VAL A 414 2.87 26.96 -34.73
C VAL A 414 2.09 28.26 -34.84
N CYS A 415 1.63 28.81 -33.71
CA CYS A 415 1.24 30.22 -33.69
C CYS A 415 2.50 31.03 -34.06
N GLU A 416 2.58 31.50 -35.30
CA GLU A 416 3.51 32.57 -35.71
C GLU A 416 3.19 33.89 -35.01
#